data_AF-A0AAN7S875-F1
#
_entry.id   AF-A0AAN7S875-F1
#
_cell.length_a   1.000
_cell.length_b   1.000
_cell.length_c   1.000
_cell.angle_alpha   90.00
_cell.angle_beta   90.00
_cell.angle_gamma   90.00
#
_symmetry.space_group_name_H-M   'P 1'
#
loop_
_entity.id
_entity.type
_entity.pdbx_description
1 polymer ?
#
loop_
_entity_poly.entity_id
_entity_poly.type
_entity_poly.pdbx_seq_one_letter_code
_entity_poly.pdbx_strand_id
1 'polypeptide(L)'
;MVRSGSGRQTLLQHLKTLREQNKQILDVFNRLYLKEDHARVNPTFAVSFPIRTEEDLITLENDLTQDNINVLTVYLSSFGGEGVTGRTNRILKEILADTLACGYSFYGKRSGKKAFALLKLRTAIVQAVKRSCENATNTAIENAIKYDTADPQKLLHHLTKLENQNKQIIESFNWLNLKEPLARIDPNFAVNFPIQSEEDLITLENTITQHNINILITYLSSFGGDGIIAGTNRILRNVFTDSFACGYSFYGRRSGKKAFAHLKLRTAIVQAVKIKHEGANNAIVENAIKVWLKHAPQRHKLRLKLNKEYVVQ
;
A
#
# COMPACT_ATOMS: atom_id res chain seq x y z
N MET A 1 -23.29 -24.89 -5.70
CA MET A 1 -23.28 -23.84 -4.64
C MET A 1 -22.33 -24.28 -3.54
N VAL A 2 -21.74 -23.37 -2.76
CA VAL A 2 -20.69 -23.59 -1.73
C VAL A 2 -19.26 -23.45 -2.28
N ARG A 3 -18.74 -22.21 -2.32
CA ARG A 3 -17.28 -21.87 -2.30
C ARG A 3 -17.01 -20.36 -2.21
N SER A 4 -18.03 -19.50 -2.39
CA SER A 4 -17.94 -18.03 -2.30
C SER A 4 -17.74 -17.48 -0.86
N GLY A 5 -18.01 -18.28 0.18
CA GLY A 5 -17.85 -17.85 1.58
C GLY A 5 -16.40 -17.79 2.08
N SER A 6 -15.50 -18.61 1.51
CA SER A 6 -14.14 -18.79 2.02
C SER A 6 -13.26 -17.55 1.81
N GLY A 7 -13.24 -16.96 0.61
CA GLY A 7 -12.41 -15.78 0.33
C GLY A 7 -12.85 -14.53 1.10
N ARG A 8 -14.17 -14.36 1.30
CA ARG A 8 -14.74 -13.25 2.06
C ARG A 8 -14.42 -13.37 3.56
N GLN A 9 -14.46 -14.59 4.09
CA GLN A 9 -14.02 -14.88 5.46
C GLN A 9 -12.52 -14.64 5.65
N THR A 10 -11.68 -15.06 4.69
CA THR A 10 -10.24 -14.81 4.74
C THR A 10 -9.91 -13.31 4.69
N LEU A 11 -10.59 -12.53 3.84
CA LEU A 11 -10.41 -11.08 3.79
C LEU A 11 -10.87 -10.40 5.09
N LEU A 12 -12.04 -10.78 5.62
CA LEU A 12 -12.52 -10.27 6.90
C LEU A 12 -11.56 -10.63 8.04
N GLN A 13 -10.93 -11.80 7.98
CA GLN A 13 -9.93 -12.20 8.95
C GLN A 13 -8.67 -11.33 8.83
N HIS A 14 -8.16 -11.09 7.61
CA HIS A 14 -7.03 -10.20 7.39
C HIS A 14 -7.32 -8.76 7.84
N LEU A 15 -8.51 -8.22 7.57
CA LEU A 15 -8.92 -6.89 8.00
C LEU A 15 -9.04 -6.79 9.53
N LYS A 16 -9.56 -7.83 10.20
CA LYS A 16 -9.58 -7.90 11.67
C LYS A 16 -8.18 -7.93 12.25
N THR A 17 -7.28 -8.74 11.68
CA THR A 17 -5.89 -8.81 12.13
C THR A 17 -5.18 -7.48 11.93
N LEU A 18 -5.41 -6.78 10.82
CA LEU A 18 -4.82 -5.48 10.53
C LEU A 18 -5.33 -4.39 11.48
N ARG A 19 -6.63 -4.42 11.81
CA ARG A 19 -7.22 -3.52 12.82
C ARG A 19 -6.61 -3.74 14.20
N GLU A 20 -6.46 -5.00 14.61
CA GLU A 20 -5.86 -5.34 15.91
C GLU A 20 -4.38 -4.96 15.97
N GLN A 21 -3.64 -5.15 14.88
CA GLN A 21 -2.26 -4.68 14.76
C GLN A 21 -2.15 -3.15 14.82
N ASN A 22 -3.03 -2.42 14.15
CA ASN A 22 -3.08 -0.95 14.24
C ASN A 22 -3.39 -0.48 15.67
N LYS A 23 -4.26 -1.20 16.38
CA LYS A 23 -4.53 -0.95 17.79
C LYS A 23 -3.27 -1.18 18.63
N GLN A 24 -2.54 -2.27 18.42
CA GLN A 24 -1.28 -2.56 19.12
C GLN A 24 -0.19 -1.53 18.80
N ILE A 25 -0.09 -1.06 17.54
CA ILE A 25 0.83 0.01 17.14
C ILE A 25 0.50 1.30 17.85
N LEU A 26 -0.79 1.67 17.92
CA LEU A 26 -1.23 2.85 18.65
C LEU A 26 -0.97 2.71 20.16
N ASP A 27 -1.13 1.52 20.71
CA ASP A 27 -0.86 1.22 22.12
C ASP A 27 0.64 1.30 22.43
N VAL A 28 1.50 0.84 21.51
CA VAL A 28 2.95 1.02 21.58
C VAL A 28 3.29 2.51 21.46
N PHE A 29 2.69 3.24 20.52
CA PHE A 29 2.89 4.68 20.37
C PHE A 29 2.52 5.45 21.66
N ASN A 30 1.36 5.15 22.24
CA ASN A 30 0.90 5.76 23.49
C ASN A 30 1.79 5.38 24.68
N ARG A 31 2.30 4.14 24.73
CA ARG A 31 3.26 3.69 25.75
C ARG A 31 4.63 4.36 25.62
N LEU A 32 5.03 4.70 24.39
CA LEU A 32 6.34 5.28 24.09
C LEU A 32 6.36 6.81 24.19
N TYR A 33 5.25 7.49 23.92
CA TYR A 33 5.23 8.94 23.71
C TYR A 33 4.27 9.74 24.60
N LEU A 34 3.42 9.12 25.43
CA LEU A 34 2.37 9.83 26.19
C LEU A 34 2.30 9.52 27.70
N LYS A 35 3.39 9.07 28.34
CA LYS A 35 3.45 9.01 29.81
C LYS A 35 4.71 9.67 30.35
N GLU A 36 4.61 10.98 30.57
CA GLU A 36 5.33 11.68 31.63
C GLU A 36 4.29 12.08 32.67
N ASP A 37 4.41 11.53 33.88
CA ASP A 37 4.58 12.35 35.08
C ASP A 37 4.74 11.43 36.30
N HIS A 38 5.94 11.36 36.86
CA HIS A 38 6.14 10.96 38.25
C HIS A 38 7.38 11.68 38.77
N ALA A 39 7.17 12.60 39.71
CA ALA A 39 8.21 13.26 40.47
C ALA A 39 9.15 12.20 41.09
N ARG A 40 10.38 12.14 40.60
CA ARG A 40 11.44 11.27 41.13
C ARG A 40 12.47 12.15 41.82
N VAL A 41 13.07 11.64 42.89
CA VAL A 41 14.21 12.27 43.56
C VAL A 41 15.34 12.33 42.54
N ASN A 42 15.60 13.52 41.99
CA ASN A 42 16.64 13.72 41.02
C ASN A 42 18.00 13.75 41.75
N PRO A 43 18.93 12.82 41.47
CA PRO A 43 20.29 12.96 41.97
C PRO A 43 20.88 14.28 41.45
N THR A 44 21.60 15.02 42.30
CA THR A 44 22.26 16.28 41.94
C THR A 44 23.46 16.03 41.04
N PHE A 45 23.19 15.78 39.76
CA PHE A 45 24.17 15.85 38.68
C PHE A 45 24.09 17.23 38.01
N ALA A 46 25.19 17.66 37.39
CA ALA A 46 25.24 18.92 36.64
C ALA A 46 24.39 18.89 35.34
N VAL A 47 23.81 17.73 35.02
CA VAL A 47 23.04 17.49 33.80
C VAL A 47 21.58 17.17 34.12
N SER A 48 20.70 17.48 33.18
CA SER A 48 19.29 17.09 33.25
C SER A 48 19.04 15.84 32.41
N PHE A 49 18.15 14.98 32.91
CA PHE A 49 17.68 13.80 32.18
C PHE A 49 16.35 14.12 31.48
N PRO A 50 16.10 13.58 30.26
CA PRO A 50 17.00 12.75 29.46
C PRO A 50 18.12 13.57 28.79
N ILE A 51 19.31 13.00 28.66
CA ILE A 51 20.47 13.66 28.02
C ILE A 51 20.24 13.75 26.52
N ARG A 52 20.41 14.96 25.97
CA ARG A 52 20.11 15.27 24.56
C ARG A 52 21.35 15.57 23.72
N THR A 53 22.44 15.99 24.35
CA THR A 53 23.67 16.42 23.67
C THR A 53 24.86 15.54 24.05
N GLU A 54 25.88 15.56 23.20
CA GLU A 54 27.12 14.82 23.47
C GLU A 54 27.90 15.49 24.60
N GLU A 55 27.87 16.82 24.68
CA GLU A 55 28.51 17.62 25.71
C GLU A 55 27.96 17.30 27.11
N ASP A 56 26.63 17.19 27.23
CA ASP A 56 25.98 16.78 28.47
C ASP A 56 26.32 15.32 28.82
N LEU A 57 26.41 14.43 27.84
CA LEU A 57 26.81 13.03 28.08
C LEU A 57 28.25 12.94 28.57
N ILE A 58 29.17 13.70 27.98
CA ILE A 58 30.57 13.80 28.43
C ILE A 58 30.63 14.35 29.85
N THR A 59 29.82 15.36 30.17
CA THR A 59 29.75 15.96 31.50
C THR A 59 29.30 14.92 32.53
N LEU A 60 28.25 14.14 32.24
CA LEU A 60 27.85 13.03 33.10
C LEU A 60 28.96 11.97 33.23
N GLU A 61 29.58 11.55 32.13
CA GLU A 61 30.62 10.52 32.13
C GLU A 61 31.86 10.91 32.97
N ASN A 62 32.20 12.20 32.99
CA ASN A 62 33.25 12.74 33.84
C ASN A 62 32.84 12.71 35.32
N ASP A 63 31.58 13.02 35.62
CA ASP A 63 31.01 13.00 36.97
C ASP A 63 30.79 11.59 37.52
N LEU A 64 30.76 10.54 36.68
CA LEU A 64 30.56 9.14 37.10
C LEU A 64 31.82 8.53 37.75
N THR A 65 32.13 8.97 38.97
CA THR A 65 32.99 8.28 39.94
C THR A 65 32.28 7.06 40.55
N GLN A 66 32.98 6.22 41.32
CA GLN A 66 32.39 5.01 41.91
C GLN A 66 31.20 5.32 42.83
N ASP A 67 31.26 6.40 43.61
CA ASP A 67 30.17 6.84 44.48
C ASP A 67 28.99 7.39 43.68
N ASN A 68 29.27 8.18 42.65
CA ASN A 68 28.25 8.74 41.78
C ASN A 68 27.56 7.66 40.92
N ILE A 69 28.27 6.58 40.55
CA ILE A 69 27.67 5.39 39.93
C ILE A 69 26.67 4.72 40.88
N ASN A 70 26.97 4.64 42.18
CA ASN A 70 26.05 4.06 43.16
C ASN A 70 24.79 4.94 43.34
N VAL A 71 24.97 6.26 43.39
CA VAL A 71 23.87 7.23 43.45
C VAL A 71 22.98 7.12 42.21
N LEU A 72 23.59 7.10 41.02
CA LEU A 72 22.86 6.91 39.77
C LEU A 72 22.17 5.54 39.74
N THR A 73 22.83 4.48 40.21
CA THR A 73 22.25 3.13 40.29
C THR A 73 21.00 3.09 41.16
N VAL A 74 21.01 3.75 42.33
CA VAL A 74 19.83 3.87 43.21
C VAL A 74 18.71 4.57 42.46
N TYR A 75 19.00 5.71 41.83
CA TYR A 75 18.03 6.45 41.04
C TYR A 75 17.44 5.59 39.91
N LEU A 76 18.28 4.95 39.09
CA LEU A 76 17.87 4.10 37.97
C LEU A 76 17.11 2.83 38.40
N SER A 77 17.33 2.35 39.62
CA SER A 77 16.59 1.20 40.16
C SER A 77 15.12 1.53 40.49
N SER A 78 14.79 2.81 40.66
CA SER A 78 13.41 3.26 40.89
C SER A 78 12.51 3.16 39.65
N PHE A 79 13.09 2.98 38.47
CA PHE A 79 12.34 2.88 37.22
C PHE A 79 11.72 1.49 37.10
N GLY A 80 10.40 1.43 36.95
CA GLY A 80 9.65 0.18 36.76
C GLY A 80 9.93 -0.52 35.42
N GLY A 81 9.17 -1.57 35.15
CA GLY A 81 9.30 -2.39 33.94
C GLY A 81 9.26 -3.88 34.27
N GLU A 82 8.64 -4.66 33.40
CA GLU A 82 8.52 -6.12 33.56
C GLU A 82 9.73 -6.82 32.95
N GLY A 83 10.43 -7.60 33.78
CA GLY A 83 11.62 -8.35 33.39
C GLY A 83 12.82 -7.49 32.99
N VAL A 84 13.93 -8.17 32.66
CA VAL A 84 15.22 -7.54 32.35
C VAL A 84 15.12 -6.59 31.16
N THR A 85 14.47 -7.01 30.07
CA THR A 85 14.34 -6.20 28.85
C THR A 85 13.45 -4.98 29.05
N GLY A 86 12.27 -5.15 29.63
CA GLY A 86 11.32 -4.06 29.82
C GLY A 86 11.88 -2.96 30.72
N ARG A 87 12.60 -3.35 31.77
CA ARG A 87 13.23 -2.42 32.71
C ARG A 87 14.47 -1.74 32.13
N THR A 88 15.33 -2.48 31.42
CA THR A 88 16.48 -1.91 30.71
C THR A 88 16.04 -0.82 29.73
N ASN A 89 15.00 -1.10 28.94
CA ASN A 89 14.49 -0.15 27.94
C ASN A 89 13.82 1.07 28.59
N ARG A 90 13.19 0.89 29.76
CA ARG A 90 12.61 2.03 30.50
C ARG A 90 13.72 2.95 31.01
N ILE A 91 14.77 2.39 31.59
CA ILE A 91 15.94 3.14 32.07
C ILE A 91 16.59 3.91 30.91
N LEU A 92 16.82 3.26 29.76
CA LEU A 92 17.47 3.88 28.61
C LEU A 92 16.68 5.08 28.06
N LYS A 93 15.35 4.98 27.98
CA LYS A 93 14.49 6.08 27.48
C LYS A 93 14.43 7.29 28.40
N GLU A 94 14.67 7.08 29.69
CA GLU A 94 14.61 8.15 30.68
C GLU A 94 15.96 8.82 30.85
N ILE A 95 17.06 8.14 30.48
CA ILE A 95 18.42 8.62 30.65
C ILE A 95 19.01 9.25 29.38
N LEU A 96 18.66 8.74 28.19
CA LEU A 96 19.10 9.25 26.90
C LEU A 96 17.89 9.56 26.02
N ALA A 97 17.89 10.74 25.39
CA ALA A 97 16.91 11.06 24.37
C ALA A 97 17.21 10.28 23.08
N ASP A 98 16.17 9.92 22.33
CA ASP A 98 16.27 9.19 21.05
C ASP A 98 17.23 9.89 20.05
N THR A 99 17.26 11.23 20.08
CA THR A 99 18.12 12.06 19.23
C THR A 99 19.60 11.81 19.47
N LEU A 100 20.00 11.58 20.73
CA LEU A 100 21.38 11.26 21.09
C LEU A 100 21.65 9.76 20.95
N ALA A 101 20.73 8.92 21.44
CA ALA A 101 20.85 7.47 21.42
C ALA A 101 21.04 6.90 19.99
N CYS A 102 20.48 7.56 18.97
CA CYS A 102 20.64 7.12 17.59
C CYS A 102 22.10 7.14 17.08
N GLY A 103 22.97 7.97 17.68
CA GLY A 103 24.41 8.04 17.40
C GLY A 103 25.24 6.90 18.02
N TYR A 104 24.62 6.05 18.83
CA TYR A 104 25.28 4.97 19.57
C TYR A 104 24.83 3.59 19.08
N SER A 105 25.73 2.62 19.23
CA SER A 105 25.40 1.19 19.19
C SER A 105 26.22 0.49 20.27
N PHE A 106 25.79 -0.69 20.70
CA PHE A 106 26.47 -1.37 21.81
C PHE A 106 27.99 -1.53 21.59
N TYR A 107 28.43 -1.97 20.41
CA TYR A 107 29.85 -2.15 20.09
C TYR A 107 30.46 -1.06 19.18
N GLY A 108 29.68 -0.11 18.67
CA GLY A 108 30.17 0.93 17.75
C GLY A 108 30.54 0.48 16.32
N LYS A 109 30.26 -0.78 15.95
CA LYS A 109 30.75 -1.38 14.68
C LYS A 109 29.90 -1.05 13.44
N ARG A 110 28.69 -0.50 13.58
CA ARG A 110 27.79 -0.20 12.46
C ARG A 110 27.76 1.31 12.21
N SER A 111 27.99 1.72 10.95
CA SER A 111 27.65 3.06 10.44
C SER A 111 28.28 4.24 11.20
N GLY A 112 29.53 4.13 11.65
CA GLY A 112 30.24 5.22 12.35
C GLY A 112 29.70 5.57 13.74
N LYS A 113 28.83 4.73 14.32
CA LYS A 113 28.24 4.95 15.64
C LYS A 113 29.26 4.74 16.76
N LYS A 114 29.12 5.48 17.85
CA LYS A 114 29.96 5.34 19.06
C LYS A 114 29.59 4.07 19.85
N ALA A 115 30.57 3.51 20.57
CA ALA A 115 30.39 2.29 21.34
C ALA A 115 29.83 2.59 22.73
N PHE A 116 28.55 2.25 22.96
CA PHE A 116 27.90 2.40 24.26
C PHE A 116 28.57 1.56 25.35
N ALA A 117 29.15 0.40 24.99
CA ALA A 117 29.82 -0.49 25.94
C ALA A 117 31.01 0.14 26.66
N LEU A 118 31.56 1.23 26.13
CA LEU A 118 32.70 1.96 26.69
C LEU A 118 32.29 3.05 27.70
N LEU A 119 31.00 3.39 27.79
CA LEU A 119 30.50 4.40 28.72
C LEU A 119 30.42 3.85 30.15
N LYS A 120 30.81 4.66 31.15
CA LYS A 120 30.62 4.36 32.57
C LYS A 120 29.14 4.27 32.93
N LEU A 121 28.29 5.01 32.20
CA LEU A 121 26.83 4.94 32.29
C LEU A 121 26.28 3.52 32.19
N ARG A 122 26.91 2.67 31.36
CA ARG A 122 26.56 1.25 31.23
C ARG A 122 26.59 0.55 32.59
N THR A 123 27.62 0.81 33.40
CA THR A 123 27.83 0.16 34.68
C THR A 123 26.67 0.46 35.63
N ALA A 124 26.25 1.72 35.71
CA ALA A 124 25.11 2.13 36.53
C ALA A 124 23.79 1.46 36.08
N ILE A 125 23.56 1.37 34.77
CA ILE A 125 22.36 0.71 34.20
C ILE A 125 22.36 -0.79 34.52
N VAL A 126 23.50 -1.48 34.34
CA VAL A 126 23.61 -2.92 34.64
C VAL A 126 23.39 -3.19 36.13
N GLN A 127 23.99 -2.39 37.01
CA GLN A 127 23.81 -2.52 38.45
C GLN A 127 22.36 -2.24 38.88
N ALA A 128 21.71 -1.24 38.28
CA ALA A 128 20.33 -0.89 38.59
C ALA A 128 19.34 -2.00 38.21
N VAL A 129 19.53 -2.63 37.04
CA VAL A 129 18.68 -3.75 36.60
C VAL A 129 18.92 -4.99 37.46
N LYS A 130 20.17 -5.31 37.81
CA LYS A 130 20.47 -6.42 38.74
C LYS A 130 19.87 -6.23 40.12
N ARG A 131 19.90 -5.01 40.63
CA ARG A 131 19.34 -4.66 41.95
C ARG A 131 17.83 -4.87 42.01
N SER A 132 17.15 -4.79 40.88
CA SER A 132 15.68 -4.75 40.80
C SER A 132 15.05 -5.96 40.11
N CYS A 133 15.85 -6.83 39.51
CA CYS A 133 15.41 -8.10 38.92
C CYS A 133 16.28 -9.24 39.46
N GLU A 134 15.69 -10.07 40.33
CA GLU A 134 16.33 -11.30 40.80
C GLU A 134 16.68 -12.20 39.59
N ASN A 135 17.91 -12.74 39.58
CA ASN A 135 18.46 -13.61 38.52
C ASN A 135 18.81 -12.93 37.17
N ALA A 136 18.90 -11.60 37.10
CA ALA A 136 19.36 -10.92 35.89
C ALA A 136 20.86 -11.16 35.59
N THR A 137 21.17 -11.74 34.43
CA THR A 137 22.56 -11.95 33.98
C THR A 137 23.09 -10.75 33.20
N ASN A 138 24.42 -10.51 33.26
CA ASN A 138 25.07 -9.47 32.45
C ASN A 138 24.75 -9.64 30.97
N THR A 139 24.78 -10.87 30.47
CA THR A 139 24.49 -11.19 29.06
C THR A 139 23.05 -10.84 28.67
N ALA A 140 22.06 -11.09 29.53
CA ALA A 140 20.67 -10.75 29.26
C ALA A 140 20.46 -9.22 29.22
N ILE A 141 21.10 -8.49 30.14
CA ILE A 141 21.04 -7.02 30.21
C ILE A 141 21.75 -6.41 29.00
N GLU A 142 22.95 -6.86 28.67
CA GLU A 142 23.71 -6.37 27.51
C GLU A 142 23.00 -6.66 26.19
N ASN A 143 22.37 -7.83 26.07
CA ASN A 143 21.51 -8.13 24.93
C ASN A 143 20.33 -7.15 24.88
N ALA A 144 19.66 -6.87 25.99
CA ALA A 144 18.60 -5.87 26.03
C ALA A 144 19.11 -4.48 25.56
N ILE A 145 20.24 -3.99 26.06
CA ILE A 145 20.86 -2.72 25.61
C ILE A 145 21.22 -2.77 24.11
N LYS A 146 21.79 -3.88 23.65
CA LYS A 146 22.16 -4.11 22.24
C LYS A 146 20.95 -4.12 21.30
N TYR A 147 19.80 -4.60 21.77
CA TYR A 147 18.56 -4.68 21.02
C TYR A 147 17.58 -3.52 21.27
N ASP A 148 17.92 -2.57 22.15
CA ASP A 148 17.19 -1.30 22.36
C ASP A 148 17.86 -0.15 21.57
N THR A 149 19.20 -0.17 21.44
CA THR A 149 19.98 0.82 20.63
C THR A 149 19.99 0.53 19.12
N ALA A 150 19.49 -0.62 18.72
CA ALA A 150 19.09 -0.95 17.36
C ALA A 150 17.63 -1.40 17.46
N ASP A 151 16.72 -1.02 16.58
CA ASP A 151 16.89 -1.53 15.24
C ASP A 151 15.96 -0.86 14.22
N PRO A 152 16.46 0.09 13.42
CA PRO A 152 15.88 0.42 12.13
C PRO A 152 15.67 -0.82 11.27
N GLN A 153 16.39 -1.93 11.48
CA GLN A 153 16.17 -3.20 10.77
C GLN A 153 14.97 -4.00 11.29
N LYS A 154 14.52 -3.84 12.56
CA LYS A 154 13.23 -4.39 13.01
C LYS A 154 12.10 -3.55 12.44
N LEU A 155 12.22 -2.22 12.47
CA LEU A 155 11.26 -1.35 11.80
C LEU A 155 11.21 -1.66 10.30
N LEU A 156 12.36 -1.79 9.63
CA LEU A 156 12.47 -2.20 8.24
C LEU A 156 11.91 -3.60 8.03
N HIS A 157 12.18 -4.57 8.91
CA HIS A 157 11.62 -5.92 8.82
C HIS A 157 10.09 -5.90 8.93
N HIS A 158 9.53 -5.10 9.86
CA HIS A 158 8.10 -4.90 9.98
C HIS A 158 7.51 -4.16 8.77
N LEU A 159 8.22 -3.16 8.22
CA LEU A 159 7.83 -2.42 7.02
C LEU A 159 7.91 -3.29 5.76
N THR A 160 8.94 -4.11 5.61
CA THR A 160 9.08 -5.09 4.52
C THR A 160 8.04 -6.19 4.63
N LYS A 161 7.71 -6.62 5.85
CA LYS A 161 6.60 -7.56 6.09
C LYS A 161 5.25 -6.93 5.71
N LEU A 162 5.03 -5.66 6.07
CA LEU A 162 3.86 -4.88 5.66
C LEU A 162 3.80 -4.70 4.14
N GLU A 163 4.93 -4.41 3.50
CA GLU A 163 5.01 -4.27 2.04
C GLU A 163 4.66 -5.59 1.34
N ASN A 164 5.21 -6.71 1.82
CA ASN A 164 4.90 -8.04 1.28
C ASN A 164 3.43 -8.43 1.54
N GLN A 165 2.87 -8.07 2.69
CA GLN A 165 1.45 -8.27 2.97
C GLN A 165 0.57 -7.38 2.10
N ASN A 166 0.96 -6.14 1.82
CA ASN A 166 0.26 -5.27 0.89
C ASN A 166 0.27 -5.84 -0.53
N LYS A 167 1.39 -6.41 -0.97
CA LYS A 167 1.46 -7.16 -2.25
C LYS A 167 0.49 -8.34 -2.24
N GLN A 168 0.45 -9.14 -1.17
CA GLN A 168 -0.50 -10.25 -1.03
C GLN A 168 -1.96 -9.79 -0.92
N ILE A 169 -2.25 -8.62 -0.34
CA ILE A 169 -3.58 -8.02 -0.30
C ILE A 169 -3.99 -7.53 -1.69
N ILE A 170 -3.09 -6.89 -2.43
CA ILE A 170 -3.33 -6.48 -3.82
C ILE A 170 -3.56 -7.71 -4.68
N GLU A 171 -2.76 -8.76 -4.53
CA GLU A 171 -2.97 -10.05 -5.20
C GLU A 171 -4.29 -10.66 -4.79
N SER A 172 -4.63 -10.69 -3.50
CA SER A 172 -5.91 -11.22 -2.99
C SER A 172 -7.11 -10.39 -3.49
N PHE A 173 -6.95 -9.07 -3.60
CA PHE A 173 -7.93 -8.15 -4.16
C PHE A 173 -8.09 -8.37 -5.66
N ASN A 174 -7.00 -8.58 -6.38
CA ASN A 174 -7.01 -9.01 -7.77
C ASN A 174 -7.68 -10.39 -7.91
N TRP A 175 -7.40 -11.35 -7.03
CA TRP A 175 -8.02 -12.67 -6.98
C TRP A 175 -9.53 -12.62 -6.65
N LEU A 176 -9.96 -11.68 -5.81
CA LEU A 176 -11.37 -11.41 -5.52
C LEU A 176 -12.06 -10.69 -6.72
N ASN A 177 -11.37 -9.76 -7.37
CA ASN A 177 -11.78 -9.14 -8.64
C ASN A 177 -11.72 -10.11 -9.85
N LEU A 178 -11.07 -11.27 -9.69
CA LEU A 178 -11.03 -12.34 -10.68
C LEU A 178 -12.14 -13.39 -10.46
N LYS A 179 -12.88 -13.31 -9.35
CA LYS A 179 -13.98 -14.26 -9.03
C LYS A 179 -15.36 -13.63 -8.87
N GLU A 180 -15.46 -12.31 -8.74
CA GLU A 180 -16.61 -11.63 -9.32
C GLU A 180 -16.26 -11.31 -10.79
N PRO A 181 -17.10 -11.62 -11.79
CA PRO A 181 -16.93 -10.99 -13.08
C PRO A 181 -16.95 -9.51 -12.78
N LEU A 182 -15.82 -8.80 -12.99
CA LEU A 182 -15.65 -7.34 -12.84
C LEU A 182 -17.04 -6.75 -12.85
N ALA A 183 -17.61 -6.48 -11.66
CA ALA A 183 -18.99 -6.03 -11.57
C ALA A 183 -19.03 -4.90 -12.56
N ARG A 184 -19.79 -5.11 -13.66
CA ARG A 184 -19.79 -4.23 -14.82
C ARG A 184 -19.82 -2.85 -14.20
N ILE A 185 -18.74 -2.09 -14.33
CA ILE A 185 -18.79 -0.67 -13.94
C ILE A 185 -19.74 -0.15 -14.99
N ASP A 186 -21.05 -0.33 -14.77
CA ASP A 186 -22.07 0.14 -15.66
C ASP A 186 -21.94 1.64 -15.48
N PRO A 187 -21.31 2.33 -16.43
CA PRO A 187 -21.30 3.75 -16.29
C PRO A 187 -22.77 4.16 -16.27
N ASN A 188 -23.18 4.99 -15.33
CA ASN A 188 -24.53 5.55 -15.30
C ASN A 188 -24.73 6.54 -16.46
N PHE A 189 -24.45 6.11 -17.69
CA PHE A 189 -24.85 6.73 -18.93
C PHE A 189 -26.28 6.28 -19.18
N ALA A 190 -27.13 7.19 -19.65
CA ALA A 190 -28.54 6.91 -19.93
C ALA A 190 -28.75 6.03 -21.18
N VAL A 191 -27.84 5.09 -21.45
CA VAL A 191 -27.81 4.25 -22.65
C VAL A 191 -27.46 2.81 -22.26
N ASN A 192 -28.04 1.86 -22.98
CA ASN A 192 -27.69 0.46 -22.84
C ASN A 192 -26.71 0.04 -23.94
N PHE A 193 -25.68 -0.72 -23.57
CA PHE A 193 -24.80 -1.39 -24.51
C PHE A 193 -25.31 -2.80 -24.85
N PRO A 194 -25.11 -3.30 -26.09
CA PRO A 194 -24.53 -2.61 -27.23
C PRO A 194 -25.52 -1.62 -27.86
N ILE A 195 -25.01 -0.50 -28.38
CA ILE A 195 -25.78 0.54 -29.08
C ILE A 195 -26.39 -0.01 -30.38
N GLN A 196 -27.66 0.32 -30.59
CA GLN A 196 -28.48 -0.15 -31.70
C GLN A 196 -29.14 0.98 -32.50
N SER A 197 -29.25 2.17 -31.92
CA SER A 197 -29.93 3.33 -32.50
C SER A 197 -29.02 4.55 -32.51
N GLU A 198 -29.35 5.52 -33.37
CA GLU A 198 -28.61 6.78 -33.42
C GLU A 198 -28.88 7.61 -32.18
N GLU A 199 -30.12 7.56 -31.69
CA GLU A 199 -30.61 8.26 -30.51
C GLU A 199 -29.81 7.86 -29.26
N ASP A 200 -29.53 6.55 -29.09
CA ASP A 200 -28.66 6.05 -28.02
C ASP A 200 -27.23 6.57 -28.17
N LEU A 201 -26.67 6.58 -29.38
CA LEU A 201 -25.32 7.10 -29.59
C LEU A 201 -25.23 8.60 -29.30
N ILE A 202 -26.21 9.38 -29.76
CA ILE A 202 -26.28 10.82 -29.49
C ILE A 202 -26.40 11.07 -27.98
N THR A 203 -27.25 10.31 -27.29
CA THR A 203 -27.40 10.39 -25.84
C THR A 203 -26.07 10.12 -25.14
N LEU A 204 -25.37 9.05 -25.53
CA LEU A 204 -24.04 8.74 -24.99
C LEU A 204 -23.06 9.89 -25.24
N GLU A 205 -22.93 10.35 -26.49
CA GLU A 205 -21.99 11.41 -26.87
C GLU A 205 -22.26 12.75 -26.16
N ASN A 206 -23.52 13.06 -25.89
CA ASN A 206 -23.92 14.24 -25.12
C ASN A 206 -23.64 14.07 -23.62
N THR A 207 -23.79 12.87 -23.08
CA THR A 207 -23.47 12.60 -21.67
C THR A 207 -21.97 12.56 -21.39
N ILE A 208 -21.12 12.27 -22.37
CA ILE A 208 -19.66 12.26 -22.18
C ILE A 208 -19.15 13.70 -22.00
N THR A 209 -18.60 13.96 -20.83
CA THR A 209 -17.96 15.21 -20.39
C THR A 209 -16.52 14.95 -19.97
N GLN A 210 -15.75 16.01 -19.75
CA GLN A 210 -14.37 15.91 -19.25
C GLN A 210 -14.28 15.21 -17.88
N HIS A 211 -15.34 15.28 -17.06
CA HIS A 211 -15.35 14.74 -15.71
C HIS A 211 -15.70 13.24 -15.66
N ASN A 212 -16.50 12.74 -16.61
CA ASN A 212 -16.98 11.35 -16.57
C ASN A 212 -16.35 10.42 -17.64
N ILE A 213 -15.58 10.96 -18.59
CA ILE A 213 -14.95 10.14 -19.64
C ILE A 213 -14.05 9.04 -19.06
N ASN A 214 -13.39 9.29 -17.92
CA ASN A 214 -12.56 8.30 -17.23
C ASN A 214 -13.36 7.08 -16.72
N ILE A 215 -14.63 7.27 -16.38
CA ILE A 215 -15.53 6.17 -16.00
C ILE A 215 -15.80 5.28 -17.21
N LEU A 216 -16.11 5.89 -18.36
CA LEU A 216 -16.27 5.17 -19.63
C LEU A 216 -15.00 4.42 -20.00
N ILE A 217 -13.84 5.07 -19.93
CA ILE A 217 -12.54 4.45 -20.23
C ILE A 217 -12.28 3.23 -19.35
N THR A 218 -12.54 3.35 -18.05
CA THR A 218 -12.36 2.25 -17.10
C THR A 218 -13.29 1.09 -17.43
N TYR A 219 -14.58 1.37 -17.69
CA TYR A 219 -15.55 0.38 -18.14
C TYR A 219 -15.09 -0.33 -19.42
N LEU A 220 -14.71 0.41 -20.47
CA LEU A 220 -14.27 -0.18 -21.73
C LEU A 220 -12.98 -1.01 -21.55
N SER A 221 -12.07 -0.61 -20.65
CA SER A 221 -10.84 -1.36 -20.38
C SER A 221 -11.08 -2.73 -19.75
N SER A 222 -12.27 -2.95 -19.17
CA SER A 222 -12.67 -4.22 -18.54
C SER A 222 -12.87 -5.36 -19.53
N PHE A 223 -13.11 -5.07 -20.81
CA PHE A 223 -13.41 -6.09 -21.82
C PHE A 223 -12.22 -7.01 -22.13
N GLY A 224 -10.97 -6.60 -21.82
CA GLY A 224 -9.76 -7.40 -22.02
C GLY A 224 -9.45 -7.72 -23.49
N GLY A 225 -8.58 -8.71 -23.73
CA GLY A 225 -8.13 -9.15 -25.05
C GLY A 225 -6.63 -9.45 -25.08
N ASP A 226 -6.21 -10.42 -25.89
CA ASP A 226 -4.79 -10.76 -26.05
C ASP A 226 -4.18 -9.94 -27.20
N GLY A 227 -3.63 -8.78 -26.84
CA GLY A 227 -3.05 -7.81 -27.76
C GLY A 227 -3.99 -6.68 -28.21
N ILE A 228 -3.40 -5.63 -28.78
CA ILE A 228 -4.04 -4.34 -29.11
C ILE A 228 -5.26 -4.52 -30.03
N ILE A 229 -5.11 -5.33 -31.09
CA ILE A 229 -6.17 -5.54 -32.10
C ILE A 229 -7.32 -6.36 -31.50
N ALA A 230 -7.01 -7.44 -30.77
CA ALA A 230 -8.01 -8.29 -30.14
C ALA A 230 -8.80 -7.51 -29.08
N GLY A 231 -8.11 -6.73 -28.24
CA GLY A 231 -8.74 -5.86 -27.25
C GLY A 231 -9.65 -4.81 -27.87
N THR A 232 -9.18 -4.12 -28.90
CA THR A 232 -10.00 -3.14 -29.66
C THR A 232 -11.27 -3.79 -30.23
N ASN A 233 -11.13 -4.95 -30.87
CA ASN A 233 -12.27 -5.66 -31.46
C ASN A 233 -13.26 -6.15 -30.40
N ARG A 234 -12.77 -6.55 -29.22
CA ARG A 234 -13.61 -7.02 -28.12
C ARG A 234 -14.41 -5.87 -27.51
N ILE A 235 -13.80 -4.70 -27.34
CA ILE A 235 -14.52 -3.48 -26.93
C ILE A 235 -15.62 -3.15 -27.94
N LEU A 236 -15.28 -3.05 -29.23
CA LEU A 236 -16.26 -2.66 -30.28
C LEU A 236 -17.46 -3.61 -30.38
N ARG A 237 -17.25 -4.92 -30.18
CA ARG A 237 -18.33 -5.93 -30.16
C ARG A 237 -19.30 -5.77 -28.98
N ASN A 238 -18.84 -5.19 -27.88
CA ASN A 238 -19.70 -4.93 -26.71
C ASN A 238 -20.32 -3.53 -26.78
N VAL A 239 -19.72 -2.60 -27.54
CA VAL A 239 -20.21 -1.23 -27.69
C VAL A 239 -21.27 -1.12 -28.78
N PHE A 240 -21.14 -1.83 -29.90
CA PHE A 240 -22.07 -1.75 -31.03
C PHE A 240 -22.57 -3.11 -31.48
N THR A 241 -23.81 -3.13 -31.97
CA THR A 241 -24.28 -4.23 -32.81
C THR A 241 -23.67 -4.15 -34.21
N ASP A 242 -23.46 -5.31 -34.84
CA ASP A 242 -22.95 -5.35 -36.22
C ASP A 242 -23.87 -4.61 -37.21
N SER A 243 -25.19 -4.64 -37.00
CA SER A 243 -26.17 -3.90 -37.82
C SER A 243 -25.95 -2.40 -37.71
N PHE A 244 -25.88 -1.87 -36.50
CA PHE A 244 -25.64 -0.44 -36.27
C PHE A 244 -24.27 0.00 -36.82
N ALA A 245 -23.23 -0.80 -36.57
CA ALA A 245 -21.88 -0.53 -37.06
C ALA A 245 -21.78 -0.47 -38.61
N CYS A 246 -22.73 -1.06 -39.35
CA CYS A 246 -22.75 -0.95 -40.81
C CYS A 246 -22.89 0.49 -41.32
N GLY A 247 -23.56 1.36 -40.54
CA GLY A 247 -23.78 2.77 -40.85
C GLY A 247 -22.54 3.66 -40.66
N TYR A 248 -21.45 3.11 -40.12
CA TYR A 248 -20.24 3.86 -39.80
C TYR A 248 -19.04 3.43 -40.64
N SER A 249 -18.19 4.40 -40.92
CA SER A 249 -16.80 4.17 -41.33
C SER A 249 -15.91 5.10 -40.52
N PHE A 250 -14.60 4.84 -40.50
CA PHE A 250 -13.73 5.64 -39.66
C PHE A 250 -13.77 7.14 -40.04
N TYR A 251 -13.72 7.47 -41.34
CA TYR A 251 -13.70 8.86 -41.83
C TYR A 251 -15.00 9.33 -42.51
N GLY A 252 -15.97 8.45 -42.78
CA GLY A 252 -17.26 8.82 -43.39
C GLY A 252 -17.27 9.13 -44.90
N ARG A 253 -16.14 9.04 -45.61
CA ARG A 253 -15.97 9.72 -46.91
C ARG A 253 -16.56 9.06 -48.17
N ARG A 254 -16.91 7.77 -48.18
CA ARG A 254 -17.13 7.03 -49.46
C ARG A 254 -18.44 6.24 -49.60
N SER A 255 -19.38 6.35 -48.65
CA SER A 255 -20.56 5.45 -48.66
C SER A 255 -21.79 6.00 -47.94
N GLY A 256 -21.91 7.32 -47.78
CA GLY A 256 -22.98 7.93 -46.96
C GLY A 256 -22.92 7.55 -45.47
N LYS A 257 -21.83 6.88 -45.05
CA LYS A 257 -21.62 6.43 -43.68
C LYS A 257 -21.15 7.57 -42.80
N LYS A 258 -21.57 7.56 -41.54
CA LYS A 258 -21.13 8.53 -40.54
C LYS A 258 -19.67 8.29 -40.13
N ALA A 259 -18.99 9.35 -39.73
CA ALA A 259 -17.58 9.34 -39.38
C ALA A 259 -17.38 8.99 -37.89
N PHE A 260 -16.81 7.82 -37.63
CA PHE A 260 -16.49 7.38 -36.27
C PHE A 260 -15.40 8.22 -35.60
N ALA A 261 -14.46 8.76 -36.39
CA ALA A 261 -13.31 9.52 -35.89
C ALA A 261 -13.68 10.79 -35.11
N HIS A 262 -14.90 11.29 -35.27
CA HIS A 262 -15.38 12.51 -34.61
C HIS A 262 -16.09 12.25 -33.27
N LEU A 263 -16.32 10.99 -32.92
CA LEU A 263 -17.01 10.63 -31.68
C LEU A 263 -16.05 10.74 -30.48
N LYS A 264 -16.53 11.26 -29.35
CA LYS A 264 -15.82 11.22 -28.05
C LYS A 264 -15.56 9.79 -27.62
N LEU A 265 -16.47 8.86 -27.96
CA LEU A 265 -16.31 7.43 -27.77
C LEU A 265 -15.04 6.87 -28.44
N ARG A 266 -14.59 7.41 -29.58
CA ARG A 266 -13.29 7.01 -30.19
C ARG A 266 -12.14 7.29 -29.22
N THR A 267 -12.14 8.45 -28.57
CA THR A 267 -11.10 8.81 -27.60
C THR A 267 -11.14 7.88 -26.39
N ALA A 268 -12.34 7.56 -25.88
CA ALA A 268 -12.49 6.62 -24.77
C ALA A 268 -11.98 5.21 -25.10
N ILE A 269 -12.28 4.68 -26.29
CA ILE A 269 -11.80 3.37 -26.74
C ILE A 269 -10.27 3.37 -26.86
N VAL A 270 -9.68 4.40 -27.48
CA VAL A 270 -8.23 4.49 -27.65
C VAL A 270 -7.53 4.49 -26.29
N GLN A 271 -8.02 5.28 -25.33
CA GLN A 271 -7.43 5.33 -24.00
C GLN A 271 -7.64 4.01 -23.23
N ALA A 272 -8.80 3.38 -23.34
CA ALA A 272 -9.09 2.09 -22.71
C ALA A 272 -8.11 0.99 -23.15
N VAL A 273 -7.78 0.93 -24.44
CA VAL A 273 -6.81 -0.04 -24.98
C VAL A 273 -5.39 0.27 -24.49
N LYS A 274 -5.02 1.56 -24.43
CA LYS A 274 -3.69 1.98 -23.95
C LYS A 274 -3.44 1.66 -22.48
N ILE A 275 -4.48 1.60 -21.65
CA ILE A 275 -4.36 1.19 -20.24
C ILE A 275 -3.90 -0.27 -20.12
N LYS A 276 -4.34 -1.15 -21.05
CA LYS A 276 -4.13 -2.60 -20.95
C LYS A 276 -2.93 -3.12 -21.72
N HIS A 277 -2.46 -2.37 -22.72
CA HIS A 277 -1.41 -2.83 -23.62
C HIS A 277 -0.28 -1.80 -23.71
N GLU A 278 0.87 -2.13 -23.13
CA GLU A 278 2.11 -1.38 -23.31
C GLU A 278 2.48 -1.31 -24.80
N GLY A 279 2.96 -0.16 -25.26
CA GLY A 279 3.27 0.08 -26.68
C GLY A 279 2.07 0.38 -27.58
N ALA A 280 0.83 0.38 -27.05
CA ALA A 280 -0.32 0.83 -27.82
C ALA A 280 -0.22 2.33 -28.14
N ASN A 281 -0.26 2.65 -29.44
CA ASN A 281 -0.38 4.02 -29.93
C ASN A 281 -1.71 4.23 -30.65
N ASN A 282 -2.08 5.50 -30.82
CA ASN A 282 -3.37 5.87 -31.40
C ASN A 282 -3.53 5.28 -32.82
N ALA A 283 -2.47 5.28 -33.64
CA ALA A 283 -2.54 4.80 -35.02
C ALA A 283 -2.87 3.30 -35.10
N ILE A 284 -2.27 2.47 -34.25
CA ILE A 284 -2.54 1.02 -34.23
C ILE A 284 -3.99 0.74 -33.82
N VAL A 285 -4.47 1.39 -32.75
CA VAL A 285 -5.84 1.21 -32.26
C VAL A 285 -6.86 1.70 -33.29
N GLU A 286 -6.63 2.89 -33.88
CA GLU A 286 -7.48 3.41 -34.94
C GLU A 286 -7.49 2.53 -36.18
N ASN A 287 -6.36 1.94 -36.55
CA ASN A 287 -6.32 1.00 -37.66
C ASN A 287 -7.14 -0.26 -37.37
N ALA A 288 -7.11 -0.78 -36.14
CA ALA A 288 -8.00 -1.86 -35.72
C ALA A 288 -9.48 -1.45 -35.81
N ILE A 289 -9.85 -0.24 -35.36
CA ILE A 289 -11.22 0.30 -35.49
C ILE A 289 -11.62 0.39 -36.97
N LYS A 290 -10.75 0.91 -37.85
CA LYS A 290 -10.97 1.02 -39.31
C LYS A 290 -11.31 -0.34 -39.91
N VAL A 291 -10.47 -1.34 -39.63
CA VAL A 291 -10.65 -2.71 -40.13
C VAL A 291 -11.93 -3.32 -39.57
N TRP A 292 -12.21 -3.15 -38.27
CA TRP A 292 -13.43 -3.68 -37.66
C TRP A 292 -14.69 -3.07 -38.26
N LEU A 293 -14.76 -1.76 -38.47
CA LEU A 293 -15.91 -1.11 -39.13
C LEU A 293 -16.06 -1.54 -40.60
N LYS A 294 -14.94 -1.68 -41.33
CA LYS A 294 -14.94 -2.17 -42.72
C LYS A 294 -15.64 -3.53 -42.85
N HIS A 295 -15.41 -4.43 -41.89
CA HIS A 295 -15.99 -5.78 -41.91
C HIS A 295 -17.38 -5.89 -41.26
N ALA A 296 -17.97 -4.80 -40.73
CA ALA A 296 -19.29 -4.85 -40.09
C ALA A 296 -20.41 -5.40 -40.99
N PRO A 297 -20.54 -5.00 -42.29
CA PRO A 297 -21.56 -5.56 -43.18
C PRO A 297 -21.44 -7.06 -43.39
N GLN A 298 -20.21 -7.56 -43.51
CA GLN A 298 -19.95 -8.99 -43.67
C GLN A 298 -20.31 -9.76 -42.39
N ARG A 299 -19.92 -9.24 -41.21
CA ARG A 299 -20.28 -9.84 -39.92
C ARG A 299 -21.79 -9.88 -39.70
N HIS A 300 -22.49 -8.78 -40.01
CA HIS A 300 -23.94 -8.72 -39.90
C HIS A 300 -24.63 -9.75 -40.79
N LYS A 301 -24.22 -9.84 -42.07
CA LYS A 301 -24.77 -10.83 -43.02
C LYS A 301 -24.53 -12.27 -42.58
N LEU A 302 -23.34 -12.59 -42.06
CA LEU A 302 -23.03 -13.93 -41.54
C LEU A 302 -23.90 -14.28 -40.33
N ARG A 303 -24.11 -13.32 -39.41
CA ARG A 303 -24.95 -13.53 -38.23
C ARG A 303 -26.43 -13.76 -38.58
N LEU A 304 -26.94 -13.06 -39.60
CA LEU A 304 -28.30 -13.30 -40.11
C LEU A 304 -28.47 -14.69 -40.75
N LYS A 305 -27.44 -15.21 -41.43
CA LYS A 305 -27.49 -16.56 -42.00
C LYS A 305 -27.57 -17.63 -40.92
N LEU A 306 -26.68 -17.55 -39.92
CA LEU A 306 -26.68 -18.45 -38.76
C LEU A 306 -28.04 -18.48 -38.07
N ASN A 307 -28.62 -17.31 -37.78
CA ASN A 307 -29.92 -17.25 -37.09
C ASN A 307 -31.07 -17.86 -37.91
N LYS A 308 -31.00 -17.89 -39.24
CA LYS A 308 -32.01 -18.54 -40.09
C LYS A 308 -31.87 -20.06 -40.09
N GLU A 309 -30.65 -20.58 -40.02
CA GLU A 309 -30.40 -22.03 -39.97
C GLU A 309 -30.85 -22.66 -38.64
N TYR A 310 -30.78 -21.92 -37.52
CA TYR A 310 -31.24 -22.39 -36.21
C TYR A 310 -32.76 -22.36 -35.98
N VAL A 311 -33.52 -21.60 -36.76
CA VAL A 311 -34.99 -21.51 -36.62
C VAL A 311 -35.72 -22.56 -37.47
N VAL A 312 -34.98 -23.29 -38.33
CA VAL A 312 -35.51 -24.30 -39.25
C VAL A 312 -35.21 -25.73 -38.76
N GLN A 313 -34.68 -25.88 -37.54
CA GLN A 313 -34.54 -27.16 -36.80
C GLN A 313 -35.51 -27.21 -35.63
#